data_AF-G0UAB4-F1
#
_entry.id   AF-G0UAB4-F1
#
_cell.length_a   1.000
_cell.length_b   1.000
_cell.length_c   1.000
_cell.angle_alpha   90.00
_cell.angle_beta   90.00
_cell.angle_gamma   90.00
#
_symmetry.space_group_name_H-M   'P 1'
#
loop_
_entity.id
_entity.type
_entity.pdbx_description
1 polymer ?
#
loop_
_entity_poly.entity_id
_entity_poly.type
_entity_poly.pdbx_seq_one_letter_code
_entity_poly.pdbx_strand_id
1 'polypeptide(L)'
;MSHPYNKHRGGCAGGRRIYDHGGNSDRAHGGHWNNQLASRAKGPVIQNKQHPNQQRANNAGGGSGGCSTQLSSVMSTLLNLLFQKSSNTIFDAQSGTLNLSKFGENPDLKDVQKSVDFNSVAFCKSLVSVVKANIGDALRIIVLNDNNVRKAVPFFSALSEAGIHGGVTAISATGNGLTDFGFLAPLKGYDNLGELLLEGNPVTQRDDYRPRVLRSLPNLMMLDGQVIDRALLRLPNPVPATLNEMQVGVLRFLEASLFATTAAGNYDTLVNVYSPNAVVSVSRSDEPLPSYLPMDAKHNCGSLNSATRSAIASDFAYLRKRVPWRNLHNDVHSLRNVSLGRAKASLTLKEIGGGEKCLSVSHELNSNANVIFLSQNMSVPICVVTLHGRIFWHWCPKASVAMEATARNEVPFFSCCFDRTLSLVLDTSGSSWSVHNDMIFLRPDHKLFLEDGSFSPTIFFANESQRVETMRRRYLQQATHDVMRIIVENTVSDADMQAFVTGHLATLPADRVQAALASSELMASIIKQ
;
A
#
# COMPACT_ATOMS: atom_id res chain seq x y z
N MET A 1 18.23 19.62 -42.73
CA MET A 1 17.73 18.23 -42.87
C MET A 1 16.33 18.20 -42.23
N SER A 2 15.25 18.70 -42.85
CA SER A 2 14.32 18.02 -43.80
C SER A 2 13.91 16.61 -43.32
N HIS A 3 12.66 16.28 -42.98
CA HIS A 3 11.37 16.63 -43.60
C HIS A 3 10.16 16.70 -42.63
N PRO A 4 9.09 17.43 -43.01
CA PRO A 4 7.76 17.39 -42.43
C PRO A 4 6.87 16.33 -43.12
N TYR A 5 5.76 15.91 -42.47
CA TYR A 5 4.70 15.14 -43.13
C TYR A 5 3.40 15.96 -43.18
N ASN A 6 2.93 16.21 -44.39
CA ASN A 6 1.65 16.85 -44.68
C ASN A 6 1.06 16.17 -45.93
N LYS A 7 -0.21 15.73 -45.87
CA LYS A 7 -1.13 15.47 -47.01
C LYS A 7 -2.53 15.25 -46.40
N HIS A 8 -3.51 16.14 -46.57
CA HIS A 8 -4.42 16.31 -47.74
C HIS A 8 -5.15 15.02 -48.12
N ARG A 9 -6.43 14.98 -48.52
CA ARG A 9 -7.58 15.91 -48.57
C ARG A 9 -8.71 15.04 -49.16
N GLY A 10 -9.96 15.24 -48.77
CA GLY A 10 -11.12 14.73 -49.49
C GLY A 10 -12.37 15.03 -48.66
N GLY A 11 -13.39 15.74 -49.11
CA GLY A 11 -13.69 16.28 -50.43
C GLY A 11 -15.20 16.13 -50.67
N CYS A 12 -15.90 17.27 -50.82
CA CYS A 12 -17.21 17.43 -51.44
C CYS A 12 -18.45 16.96 -50.63
N ALA A 13 -19.60 17.65 -50.61
CA ALA A 13 -20.05 18.89 -51.25
C ALA A 13 -21.38 19.39 -50.65
N GLY A 14 -21.56 20.73 -50.63
CA GLY A 14 -22.78 21.53 -50.86
C GLY A 14 -23.99 21.41 -49.91
N GLY A 15 -24.69 22.46 -49.48
CA GLY A 15 -24.58 23.90 -49.72
C GLY A 15 -25.93 24.62 -49.49
N ARG A 16 -25.85 25.78 -48.81
CA ARG A 16 -26.60 27.07 -48.98
C ARG A 16 -28.00 27.35 -48.35
N ARG A 17 -28.07 28.62 -47.87
CA ARG A 17 -29.16 29.57 -47.48
C ARG A 17 -29.69 29.43 -46.05
N ILE A 18 -29.46 30.38 -45.11
CA ILE A 18 -29.86 31.82 -44.96
C ILE A 18 -31.38 32.02 -44.94
N TYR A 19 -31.95 32.31 -43.76
CA TYR A 19 -32.71 33.54 -43.41
C TYR A 19 -32.95 33.65 -41.90
N ASP A 20 -33.01 34.91 -41.44
CA ASP A 20 -33.40 35.43 -40.12
C ASP A 20 -34.73 34.89 -39.57
N HIS A 21 -34.82 34.76 -38.24
CA HIS A 21 -35.75 35.55 -37.40
C HIS A 21 -35.56 35.26 -35.91
N GLY A 22 -35.69 36.31 -35.10
CA GLY A 22 -35.51 36.30 -33.65
C GLY A 22 -36.64 35.64 -32.88
N GLY A 23 -36.58 35.74 -31.55
CA GLY A 23 -37.69 35.38 -30.68
C GLY A 23 -37.27 34.72 -29.40
N ASN A 24 -37.18 35.53 -28.36
CA ASN A 24 -37.23 35.20 -26.95
C ASN A 24 -38.39 34.22 -26.64
N SER A 25 -38.16 33.13 -25.89
CA SER A 25 -39.16 32.58 -24.96
C SER A 25 -38.60 31.44 -24.11
N ASP A 26 -38.84 31.57 -22.81
CA ASP A 26 -38.83 30.52 -21.80
C ASP A 26 -39.51 29.20 -22.22
N ARG A 27 -38.97 28.07 -21.78
CA ARG A 27 -39.63 27.12 -20.85
C ARG A 27 -38.85 25.81 -20.68
N ALA A 28 -38.73 25.44 -19.39
CA ALA A 28 -39.01 24.14 -18.79
C ALA A 28 -38.69 22.80 -19.52
N HIS A 29 -38.03 21.94 -18.74
CA HIS A 29 -38.15 20.47 -18.65
C HIS A 29 -37.72 19.56 -19.82
N GLY A 30 -36.89 18.59 -19.44
CA GLY A 30 -36.99 17.20 -19.91
C GLY A 30 -35.84 16.75 -20.83
N GLY A 31 -35.10 15.73 -20.41
CA GLY A 31 -34.06 15.13 -21.27
C GLY A 31 -33.20 14.07 -20.60
N HIS A 32 -33.83 13.07 -19.99
CA HIS A 32 -33.21 11.78 -19.67
C HIS A 32 -32.81 11.09 -20.99
N TRP A 33 -31.52 10.81 -21.25
CA TRP A 33 -31.11 9.71 -22.13
C TRP A 33 -29.82 9.06 -21.63
N ASN A 34 -29.91 7.74 -21.53
CA ASN A 34 -28.89 6.75 -21.18
C ASN A 34 -27.66 6.80 -22.09
N ASN A 35 -26.51 6.38 -21.54
CA ASN A 35 -25.86 5.19 -22.09
C ASN A 35 -25.00 4.47 -21.06
N GLN A 36 -25.43 3.25 -20.77
CA GLN A 36 -24.65 2.18 -20.18
C GLN A 36 -23.47 1.81 -21.10
N LEU A 37 -22.30 1.56 -20.52
CA LEU A 37 -21.39 0.49 -20.95
C LEU A 37 -20.38 0.19 -19.83
N ALA A 38 -20.54 -1.01 -19.26
CA ALA A 38 -19.54 -1.88 -18.59
C ALA A 38 -18.84 -1.36 -17.30
N SER A 39 -18.63 -2.12 -16.21
CA SER A 39 -18.75 -3.57 -15.98
C SER A 39 -18.71 -3.88 -14.48
N ARG A 40 -19.84 -4.37 -13.95
CA ARG A 40 -19.99 -5.61 -13.16
C ARG A 40 -18.76 -6.14 -12.38
N ALA A 41 -18.76 -5.91 -11.06
CA ALA A 41 -18.35 -6.89 -10.07
C ALA A 41 -19.62 -7.54 -9.50
N LYS A 42 -19.79 -8.85 -9.69
CA LYS A 42 -20.87 -9.64 -9.09
C LYS A 42 -20.26 -10.57 -8.03
N GLY A 43 -20.56 -10.31 -6.76
CA GLY A 43 -20.70 -11.35 -5.75
C GLY A 43 -22.18 -11.62 -5.51
N PRO A 44 -22.68 -12.86 -5.48
CA PRO A 44 -24.06 -13.13 -5.13
C PRO A 44 -24.19 -13.50 -3.64
N VAL A 45 -25.00 -12.71 -2.94
CA VAL A 45 -25.68 -13.11 -1.70
C VAL A 45 -26.87 -13.98 -2.08
N ILE A 46 -27.01 -15.09 -1.37
CA ILE A 46 -28.02 -16.13 -1.51
C ILE A 46 -29.36 -15.62 -0.97
N GLN A 47 -30.43 -15.71 -1.77
CA GLN A 47 -31.82 -15.66 -1.28
C GLN A 47 -32.55 -16.95 -1.63
N ASN A 48 -32.99 -17.62 -0.57
CA ASN A 48 -33.91 -18.75 -0.55
C ASN A 48 -35.24 -18.41 -1.24
N LYS A 49 -35.71 -19.28 -2.15
CA LYS A 49 -37.13 -19.61 -2.30
C LYS A 49 -37.33 -21.09 -2.67
N GLN A 50 -38.34 -21.65 -2.01
CA GLN A 50 -38.74 -23.05 -1.92
C GLN A 50 -39.43 -23.58 -3.20
N HIS A 51 -39.11 -24.86 -3.54
CA HIS A 51 -39.94 -25.97 -4.08
C HIS A 51 -40.92 -25.78 -5.28
N PRO A 52 -41.40 -26.85 -5.98
CA PRO A 52 -41.23 -28.30 -5.76
C PRO A 52 -40.91 -29.18 -7.01
N ASN A 53 -40.54 -30.44 -6.72
CA ASN A 53 -40.73 -31.70 -7.46
C ASN A 53 -40.85 -31.72 -8.99
N GLN A 54 -39.98 -32.51 -9.63
CA GLN A 54 -40.43 -33.55 -10.57
C GLN A 54 -39.40 -34.68 -10.69
N GLN A 55 -39.80 -35.86 -10.22
CA GLN A 55 -39.22 -37.14 -10.58
C GLN A 55 -39.49 -37.43 -12.06
N ARG A 56 -38.49 -37.88 -12.81
CA ARG A 56 -38.69 -38.91 -13.84
C ARG A 56 -37.37 -39.61 -14.16
N ALA A 57 -37.42 -40.92 -13.98
CA ALA A 57 -36.42 -41.88 -14.43
C ALA A 57 -36.27 -41.85 -15.95
N ASN A 58 -35.07 -42.16 -16.45
CA ASN A 58 -34.91 -43.19 -17.47
C ASN A 58 -33.46 -43.68 -17.56
N ASN A 59 -33.34 -45.00 -17.48
CA ASN A 59 -32.18 -45.83 -17.79
C ASN A 59 -31.84 -45.80 -19.29
N ALA A 60 -30.55 -46.01 -19.57
CA ALA A 60 -29.92 -46.69 -20.71
C ALA A 60 -28.64 -45.90 -21.07
N GLY A 61 -27.45 -46.45 -21.16
CA GLY A 61 -27.00 -47.84 -21.27
C GLY A 61 -25.65 -47.80 -22.02
N GLY A 62 -24.73 -48.67 -21.62
CA GLY A 62 -23.41 -48.85 -22.25
C GLY A 62 -22.30 -48.08 -21.52
N GLY A 63 -21.24 -48.68 -21.03
CA GLY A 63 -20.74 -50.04 -21.18
C GLY A 63 -19.24 -49.98 -20.91
N SER A 64 -18.82 -50.69 -19.85
CA SER A 64 -17.46 -51.18 -19.60
C SER A 64 -16.30 -50.16 -19.51
N GLY A 65 -16.03 -49.78 -18.26
CA GLY A 65 -14.74 -49.25 -17.77
C GLY A 65 -14.70 -49.27 -16.23
N GLY A 66 -15.45 -50.17 -15.60
CA GLY A 66 -15.64 -50.27 -14.16
C GLY A 66 -14.57 -51.16 -13.53
N CYS A 67 -13.45 -50.57 -13.15
CA CYS A 67 -12.50 -51.19 -12.22
C CYS A 67 -11.71 -50.12 -11.44
N SER A 68 -11.53 -48.92 -11.99
CA SER A 68 -10.73 -47.85 -11.35
C SER A 68 -11.45 -47.12 -10.21
N THR A 69 -12.77 -46.97 -10.24
CA THR A 69 -13.54 -46.19 -9.25
C THR A 69 -13.77 -46.92 -7.92
N GLN A 70 -13.85 -48.26 -7.92
CA GLN A 70 -13.94 -49.04 -6.67
C GLN A 70 -12.60 -49.12 -5.95
N LEU A 71 -11.48 -49.23 -6.67
CA LEU A 71 -10.15 -49.23 -6.08
C LEU A 71 -9.80 -47.86 -5.46
N SER A 72 -10.21 -46.75 -6.09
CA SER A 72 -10.00 -45.41 -5.51
C SER A 72 -10.84 -45.17 -4.25
N SER A 73 -12.08 -45.71 -4.17
CA SER A 73 -12.91 -45.56 -2.98
C SER A 73 -12.40 -46.39 -1.80
N VAL A 74 -11.91 -47.61 -2.06
CA VAL A 74 -11.28 -48.46 -1.03
C VAL A 74 -9.98 -47.82 -0.54
N MET A 75 -9.17 -47.26 -1.44
CA MET A 75 -7.93 -46.57 -1.07
C MET A 75 -8.20 -45.31 -0.24
N SER A 76 -9.17 -44.48 -0.63
CA SER A 76 -9.54 -43.30 0.16
C SER A 76 -10.07 -43.67 1.55
N THR A 77 -10.86 -44.76 1.68
CA THR A 77 -11.33 -45.24 2.98
C THR A 77 -10.18 -45.74 3.86
N LEU A 78 -9.24 -46.52 3.29
CA LEU A 78 -8.05 -46.99 4.01
C LEU A 78 -7.14 -45.84 4.46
N LEU A 79 -6.88 -44.87 3.58
CA LEU A 79 -6.12 -43.67 3.91
C LEU A 79 -6.83 -42.84 4.99
N ASN A 80 -8.16 -42.75 4.95
CA ASN A 80 -8.91 -42.03 5.98
C ASN A 80 -8.80 -42.72 7.34
N LEU A 81 -8.92 -44.05 7.37
CA LEU A 81 -8.71 -44.85 8.59
C LEU A 81 -7.28 -44.71 9.13
N LEU A 82 -6.29 -44.67 8.24
CA LEU A 82 -4.89 -44.43 8.61
C LEU A 82 -4.72 -43.05 9.26
N PHE A 83 -5.26 -41.99 8.66
CA PHE A 83 -5.17 -40.64 9.21
C PHE A 83 -5.92 -40.49 10.54
N GLN A 84 -6.98 -41.27 10.77
CA GLN A 84 -7.70 -41.31 12.04
C GLN A 84 -6.92 -42.09 13.12
N LYS A 85 -6.32 -43.23 12.76
CA LYS A 85 -5.59 -44.12 13.69
C LYS A 85 -4.21 -43.58 14.07
N SER A 86 -3.55 -42.94 13.11
CA SER A 86 -2.15 -42.52 13.15
C SER A 86 -2.03 -41.00 13.09
N SER A 87 -3.06 -40.28 13.56
CA SER A 87 -3.17 -38.82 13.48
C SER A 87 -1.93 -38.13 14.03
N ASN A 88 -1.47 -38.51 15.22
CA ASN A 88 -0.31 -37.88 15.88
C ASN A 88 1.06 -38.30 15.30
N THR A 89 1.14 -39.34 14.46
CA THR A 89 2.41 -39.78 13.85
C THR A 89 2.57 -39.29 12.42
N ILE A 90 1.45 -39.14 11.70
CA ILE A 90 1.42 -38.64 10.32
C ILE A 90 1.21 -37.13 10.29
N PHE A 91 0.46 -36.56 11.24
CA PHE A 91 0.18 -35.13 11.30
C PHE A 91 0.41 -34.56 12.71
N ASP A 92 1.37 -33.64 12.81
CA ASP A 92 1.52 -32.83 14.01
C ASP A 92 0.67 -31.55 13.87
N ALA A 93 -0.41 -31.48 14.65
CA ALA A 93 -1.31 -30.34 14.67
C ALA A 93 -0.68 -29.06 15.24
N GLN A 94 0.38 -29.16 16.06
CA GLN A 94 1.03 -27.99 16.64
C GLN A 94 1.88 -27.25 15.59
N SER A 95 2.69 -27.99 14.84
CA SER A 95 3.51 -27.42 13.76
C SER A 95 2.79 -27.35 12.41
N GLY A 96 1.67 -28.05 12.24
CA GLY A 96 1.01 -28.25 10.96
C GLY A 96 1.79 -29.15 10.01
N THR A 97 2.63 -30.05 10.54
CA THR A 97 3.52 -30.92 9.77
C THR A 97 2.83 -32.21 9.37
N LEU A 98 2.69 -32.43 8.07
CA LEU A 98 2.28 -33.69 7.47
C LEU A 98 3.52 -34.50 7.06
N ASN A 99 3.84 -35.54 7.83
CA ASN A 99 4.94 -36.44 7.57
C ASN A 99 4.48 -37.69 6.80
N LEU A 100 4.85 -37.75 5.53
CA LEU A 100 4.60 -38.86 4.62
C LEU A 100 5.90 -39.57 4.24
N SER A 101 6.96 -39.45 5.02
CA SER A 101 8.25 -40.09 4.70
C SER A 101 8.12 -41.60 4.71
N LYS A 102 8.71 -42.28 3.71
CA LYS A 102 8.66 -43.74 3.55
C LYS A 102 7.25 -44.30 3.74
N PHE A 103 6.24 -43.62 3.18
CA PHE A 103 4.83 -43.86 3.49
C PHE A 103 4.42 -45.32 3.21
N GLY A 104 4.93 -45.90 2.12
CA GLY A 104 4.67 -47.31 1.78
C GLY A 104 5.25 -48.32 2.77
N GLU A 105 6.22 -47.94 3.60
CA GLU A 105 6.81 -48.80 4.65
C GLU A 105 5.99 -48.78 5.96
N ASN A 106 4.94 -47.95 6.04
CA ASN A 106 4.08 -47.91 7.21
C ASN A 106 3.44 -49.29 7.46
N PRO A 107 3.57 -49.88 8.66
CA PRO A 107 3.00 -51.19 8.99
C PRO A 107 1.50 -51.31 8.71
N ASP A 108 0.75 -50.22 8.87
CA ASP A 108 -0.70 -50.18 8.61
C ASP A 108 -1.06 -50.24 7.12
N LEU A 109 -0.08 -50.06 6.22
CA LEU A 109 -0.25 -50.11 4.77
C LEU A 109 0.35 -51.39 4.14
N LYS A 110 0.81 -52.35 4.94
CA LYS A 110 1.51 -53.55 4.45
C LYS A 110 0.75 -54.32 3.37
N ASP A 111 -0.57 -54.44 3.52
CA ASP A 111 -1.43 -55.18 2.56
C ASP A 111 -1.67 -54.41 1.25
N VAL A 112 -1.47 -53.09 1.25
CA VAL A 112 -1.69 -52.20 0.10
C VAL A 112 -0.43 -51.46 -0.33
N GLN A 113 0.74 -51.86 0.16
CA GLN A 113 2.03 -51.19 -0.08
C GLN A 113 2.32 -51.01 -1.58
N LYS A 114 1.95 -51.98 -2.42
CA LYS A 114 2.10 -51.92 -3.89
C LYS A 114 1.23 -50.85 -4.56
N SER A 115 0.17 -50.39 -3.89
CA SER A 115 -0.76 -49.37 -4.36
C SER A 115 -0.38 -47.96 -3.90
N VAL A 116 0.62 -47.83 -3.02
CA VAL A 116 1.17 -46.54 -2.57
C VAL A 116 2.17 -46.06 -3.61
N ASP A 117 1.75 -45.16 -4.50
CA ASP A 117 2.60 -44.61 -5.55
C ASP A 117 2.36 -43.11 -5.76
N PHE A 118 3.28 -42.30 -5.25
CA PHE A 118 3.27 -40.83 -5.44
C PHE A 118 3.50 -40.38 -6.89
N ASN A 119 3.84 -41.30 -7.80
CA ASN A 119 3.91 -41.02 -9.23
C ASN A 119 2.55 -41.19 -9.93
N SER A 120 1.56 -41.79 -9.25
CA SER A 120 0.22 -42.03 -9.76
C SER A 120 -0.71 -40.86 -9.43
N VAL A 121 -1.31 -40.26 -10.46
CA VAL A 121 -2.30 -39.18 -10.31
C VAL A 121 -3.49 -39.63 -9.46
N ALA A 122 -3.97 -40.87 -9.64
CA ALA A 122 -5.10 -41.39 -8.89
C ALA A 122 -4.79 -41.49 -7.39
N PHE A 123 -3.63 -42.02 -7.04
CA PHE A 123 -3.19 -42.11 -5.64
C PHE A 123 -3.03 -40.71 -5.03
N CYS A 124 -2.35 -39.79 -5.71
CA CYS A 124 -2.17 -38.42 -5.22
C CYS A 124 -3.50 -37.70 -4.98
N LYS A 125 -4.46 -37.82 -5.90
CA LYS A 125 -5.80 -37.23 -5.73
C LYS A 125 -6.56 -37.84 -4.56
N SER A 126 -6.53 -39.16 -4.41
CA SER A 126 -7.14 -39.85 -3.26
C SER A 126 -6.51 -39.42 -1.93
N LEU A 127 -5.18 -39.34 -1.87
CA LEU A 127 -4.46 -38.90 -0.67
C LEU A 127 -4.76 -37.44 -0.33
N VAL A 128 -4.69 -36.53 -1.30
CA VAL A 128 -4.98 -35.11 -1.07
C VAL A 128 -6.44 -34.89 -0.65
N SER A 129 -7.38 -35.67 -1.19
CA SER A 129 -8.78 -35.61 -0.72
C SER A 129 -8.91 -35.96 0.76
N VAL A 130 -8.13 -36.94 1.24
CA VAL A 130 -8.11 -37.34 2.66
C VAL A 130 -7.40 -36.28 3.52
N VAL A 131 -6.29 -35.72 3.05
CA VAL A 131 -5.58 -34.61 3.71
C VAL A 131 -6.52 -33.41 3.86
N LYS A 132 -7.25 -33.03 2.80
CA LYS A 132 -8.22 -31.94 2.86
C LYS A 132 -9.33 -32.20 3.88
N ALA A 133 -9.84 -33.43 3.94
CA ALA A 133 -10.93 -33.78 4.86
C ALA A 133 -10.50 -33.78 6.33
N ASN A 134 -9.26 -34.17 6.63
CA ASN A 134 -8.79 -34.33 8.01
C ASN A 134 -7.95 -33.16 8.53
N ILE A 135 -7.23 -32.46 7.66
CA ILE A 135 -6.26 -31.40 8.01
C ILE A 135 -6.73 -30.04 7.49
N GLY A 136 -7.21 -29.98 6.24
CA GLY A 136 -7.66 -28.74 5.61
C GLY A 136 -6.60 -27.64 5.62
N ASP A 137 -6.98 -26.46 6.10
CA ASP A 137 -6.13 -25.25 6.10
C ASP A 137 -5.07 -25.24 7.21
N ALA A 138 -5.01 -26.27 8.06
CA ALA A 138 -3.98 -26.41 9.10
C ALA A 138 -2.63 -26.90 8.53
N LEU A 139 -2.58 -27.31 7.26
CA LEU A 139 -1.37 -27.80 6.62
C LEU A 139 -0.34 -26.66 6.46
N ARG A 140 0.87 -26.85 7.02
CA ARG A 140 1.98 -25.89 6.94
C ARG A 140 3.23 -26.52 6.34
N ILE A 141 3.60 -27.71 6.79
CA ILE A 141 4.84 -28.39 6.39
C ILE A 141 4.50 -29.73 5.77
N ILE A 142 5.12 -30.06 4.64
CA ILE A 142 4.94 -31.34 3.95
C ILE A 142 6.29 -32.05 3.88
N VAL A 143 6.35 -33.29 4.36
CA VAL A 143 7.56 -34.14 4.29
C VAL A 143 7.25 -35.38 3.44
N LEU A 144 7.93 -35.52 2.30
CA LEU A 144 7.74 -36.57 1.29
C LEU A 144 9.00 -37.42 1.10
N ASN A 145 9.83 -37.54 2.14
CA ASN A 145 11.17 -38.10 1.99
C ASN A 145 11.15 -39.59 1.68
N ASP A 146 12.11 -40.04 0.87
CA ASP A 146 12.35 -41.46 0.59
C ASP A 146 11.12 -42.24 0.08
N ASN A 147 10.31 -41.64 -0.80
CA ASN A 147 9.11 -42.26 -1.37
C ASN A 147 9.27 -42.70 -2.83
N ASN A 148 10.51 -42.70 -3.36
CA ASN A 148 10.80 -42.99 -4.76
C ASN A 148 9.96 -42.12 -5.73
N VAL A 149 9.75 -40.85 -5.36
CA VAL A 149 9.03 -39.89 -6.20
C VAL A 149 9.93 -39.52 -7.38
N ARG A 150 9.54 -39.91 -8.59
CA ARG A 150 10.20 -39.52 -9.85
C ARG A 150 9.52 -38.31 -10.49
N LYS A 151 8.21 -38.16 -10.26
CA LYS A 151 7.39 -37.04 -10.72
C LYS A 151 6.59 -36.48 -9.56
N ALA A 152 6.99 -35.33 -9.02
CA ALA A 152 6.25 -34.69 -7.93
C ALA A 152 5.05 -33.84 -8.41
N VAL A 153 4.93 -33.62 -9.73
CA VAL A 153 3.83 -32.83 -10.33
C VAL A 153 2.43 -33.33 -9.95
N PRO A 154 2.11 -34.65 -10.00
CA PRO A 154 0.78 -35.14 -9.65
C PRO A 154 0.35 -34.78 -8.23
N PHE A 155 1.29 -34.83 -7.28
CA PHE A 155 1.00 -34.53 -5.88
C PHE A 155 0.80 -33.04 -5.63
N PHE A 156 1.73 -32.19 -6.09
CA PHE A 156 1.61 -30.74 -5.92
C PHE A 156 0.43 -30.14 -6.69
N SER A 157 0.13 -30.65 -7.88
CA SER A 157 -1.05 -30.20 -8.64
C SER A 157 -2.35 -30.59 -7.93
N ALA A 158 -2.41 -31.79 -7.35
CA ALA A 158 -3.58 -32.21 -6.57
C ALA A 158 -3.83 -31.32 -5.34
N LEU A 159 -2.77 -30.94 -4.61
CA LEU A 159 -2.87 -30.00 -3.48
C LEU A 159 -3.37 -28.61 -3.92
N SER A 160 -2.91 -28.15 -5.08
CA SER A 160 -3.35 -26.90 -5.68
C SER A 160 -4.83 -26.94 -6.08
N GLU A 161 -5.23 -27.98 -6.82
CA GLU A 161 -6.63 -28.26 -7.21
C GLU A 161 -7.57 -28.37 -5.99
N ALA A 162 -7.07 -28.92 -4.88
CA ALA A 162 -7.83 -29.07 -3.64
C ALA A 162 -7.94 -27.77 -2.82
N GLY A 163 -7.13 -26.75 -3.13
CA GLY A 163 -7.14 -25.44 -2.47
C GLY A 163 -6.42 -25.39 -1.11
N ILE A 164 -5.66 -26.41 -0.74
CA ILE A 164 -5.00 -26.49 0.59
C ILE A 164 -3.51 -26.14 0.57
N HIS A 165 -2.98 -25.76 -0.60
CA HIS A 165 -1.60 -25.33 -0.82
C HIS A 165 -1.28 -23.94 -0.26
N GLY A 166 -2.28 -23.08 -0.08
CA GLY A 166 -2.07 -21.67 0.31
C GLY A 166 -1.44 -21.51 1.69
N GLY A 167 -1.60 -22.48 2.59
CA GLY A 167 -0.97 -22.48 3.91
C GLY A 167 0.44 -23.07 3.95
N VAL A 168 0.92 -23.72 2.88
CA VAL A 168 2.16 -24.50 2.92
C VAL A 168 3.37 -23.57 2.89
N THR A 169 4.20 -23.63 3.93
CA THR A 169 5.40 -22.81 4.10
C THR A 169 6.70 -23.56 3.85
N ALA A 170 6.71 -24.89 4.03
CA ALA A 170 7.90 -25.72 3.81
C ALA A 170 7.56 -27.06 3.16
N ILE A 171 8.42 -27.50 2.24
CA ILE A 171 8.33 -28.82 1.60
C ILE A 171 9.69 -29.51 1.66
N SER A 172 9.72 -30.72 2.20
CA SER A 172 10.86 -31.62 2.11
C SER A 172 10.51 -32.78 1.19
N ALA A 173 11.32 -33.02 0.17
CA ALA A 173 11.21 -34.14 -0.75
C ALA A 173 12.59 -34.79 -0.97
N THR A 174 13.37 -34.87 0.10
CA THR A 174 14.72 -35.43 0.16
C THR A 174 14.72 -36.93 -0.19
N GLY A 175 15.81 -37.42 -0.79
CA GLY A 175 16.01 -38.86 -1.03
C GLY A 175 15.05 -39.48 -2.05
N ASN A 176 14.57 -38.69 -3.00
CA ASN A 176 13.67 -39.14 -4.06
C ASN A 176 14.39 -39.29 -5.41
N GLY A 177 13.64 -39.64 -6.46
CA GLY A 177 14.14 -39.90 -7.81
C GLY A 177 13.90 -38.76 -8.80
N LEU A 178 13.81 -37.50 -8.34
CA LEU A 178 13.53 -36.35 -9.21
C LEU A 178 14.73 -36.05 -10.10
N THR A 179 14.53 -36.11 -11.42
CA THR A 179 15.59 -35.90 -12.43
C THR A 179 15.44 -34.60 -13.22
N ASP A 180 14.24 -34.02 -13.24
CA ASP A 180 13.90 -32.82 -13.98
C ASP A 180 13.22 -31.76 -13.09
N PHE A 181 13.07 -30.54 -13.63
CA PHE A 181 12.47 -29.39 -12.94
C PHE A 181 10.95 -29.26 -13.12
N GLY A 182 10.26 -30.27 -13.66
CA GLY A 182 8.82 -30.20 -13.96
C GLY A 182 7.98 -29.91 -12.72
N PHE A 183 8.44 -30.36 -11.55
CA PHE A 183 7.79 -30.12 -10.26
C PHE A 183 7.73 -28.64 -9.85
N LEU A 184 8.57 -27.76 -10.42
CA LEU A 184 8.54 -26.32 -10.09
C LEU A 184 7.29 -25.62 -10.63
N ALA A 185 6.67 -26.13 -11.70
CA ALA A 185 5.50 -25.51 -12.31
C ALA A 185 4.31 -25.38 -11.34
N PRO A 186 3.84 -26.45 -10.67
CA PRO A 186 2.77 -26.33 -9.68
C PRO A 186 3.18 -25.55 -8.43
N LEU A 187 4.46 -25.57 -8.04
CA LEU A 187 4.95 -24.84 -6.85
C LEU A 187 4.90 -23.32 -7.01
N LYS A 188 4.79 -22.77 -8.23
CA LYS A 188 4.62 -21.33 -8.44
C LYS A 188 3.35 -20.76 -7.81
N GLY A 189 2.31 -21.57 -7.62
CA GLY A 189 1.08 -21.15 -6.95
C GLY A 189 1.15 -21.18 -5.42
N TYR A 190 2.28 -21.60 -4.84
CA TYR A 190 2.45 -21.71 -3.39
C TYR A 190 3.05 -20.40 -2.86
N ASP A 191 2.21 -19.38 -2.71
CA ASP A 191 2.64 -18.01 -2.40
C ASP A 191 3.46 -17.91 -1.09
N ASN A 192 3.18 -18.79 -0.13
CA ASN A 192 3.81 -18.81 1.19
C ASN A 192 4.98 -19.77 1.32
N LEU A 193 5.37 -20.47 0.24
CA LEU A 193 6.47 -21.44 0.27
C LEU A 193 7.82 -20.73 0.48
N GLY A 194 8.33 -20.83 1.71
CA GLY A 194 9.59 -20.24 2.13
C GLY A 194 10.76 -21.24 2.10
N GLU A 195 10.51 -22.53 2.24
CA GLU A 195 11.56 -23.55 2.35
C GLU A 195 11.32 -24.76 1.45
N LEU A 196 12.39 -25.19 0.77
CA LEU A 196 12.37 -26.38 -0.09
C LEU A 196 13.63 -27.21 0.12
N LEU A 197 13.46 -28.50 0.46
CA LEU A 197 14.55 -29.47 0.60
C LEU A 197 14.42 -30.55 -0.46
N LEU A 198 15.44 -30.72 -1.28
CA LEU A 198 15.54 -31.67 -2.40
C LEU A 198 16.84 -32.47 -2.38
N GLU A 199 17.65 -32.36 -1.33
CA GLU A 199 18.87 -33.14 -1.14
C GLU A 199 18.67 -34.64 -1.45
N GLY A 200 19.68 -35.29 -2.03
CA GLY A 200 19.59 -36.70 -2.42
C GLY A 200 18.79 -37.00 -3.69
N ASN A 201 18.20 -36.00 -4.36
CA ASN A 201 17.59 -36.18 -5.68
C ASN A 201 18.61 -35.97 -6.82
N PRO A 202 18.54 -36.73 -7.93
CA PRO A 202 19.43 -36.52 -9.09
C PRO A 202 19.43 -35.08 -9.66
N VAL A 203 18.31 -34.36 -9.56
CA VAL A 203 18.18 -32.97 -10.05
C VAL A 203 19.15 -32.01 -9.36
N THR A 204 19.58 -32.30 -8.12
CA THR A 204 20.50 -31.42 -7.36
C THR A 204 21.94 -31.47 -7.88
N GLN A 205 22.30 -32.51 -8.65
CA GLN A 205 23.63 -32.68 -9.25
C GLN A 205 23.81 -31.86 -10.54
N ARG A 206 22.76 -31.19 -11.02
CA ARG A 206 22.82 -30.39 -12.24
C ARG A 206 23.44 -29.02 -11.96
N ASP A 207 24.31 -28.56 -12.85
CA ASP A 207 24.95 -27.24 -12.74
C ASP A 207 23.95 -26.08 -12.68
N ASP A 208 22.80 -26.23 -13.32
CA ASP A 208 21.75 -25.21 -13.38
C ASP A 208 20.72 -25.30 -12.23
N TYR A 209 20.88 -26.25 -11.31
CA TYR A 209 19.92 -26.53 -10.22
C TYR A 209 19.51 -25.29 -9.44
N ARG A 210 20.46 -24.66 -8.74
CA ARG A 210 20.17 -23.52 -7.86
C ARG A 210 19.62 -22.33 -8.67
N PRO A 211 20.27 -21.85 -9.76
CA PRO A 211 19.72 -20.74 -10.56
C PRO A 211 18.32 -21.01 -11.10
N ARG A 212 18.01 -22.24 -11.50
CA ARG A 212 16.71 -22.62 -12.07
C ARG A 212 15.60 -22.62 -11.03
N VAL A 213 15.86 -23.17 -9.85
CA VAL A 213 14.92 -23.17 -8.71
C VAL A 213 14.63 -21.74 -8.27
N LEU A 214 15.67 -20.93 -8.05
CA LEU A 214 15.54 -19.55 -7.58
C LEU A 214 14.78 -18.65 -8.57
N ARG A 215 14.99 -18.85 -9.88
CA ARG A 215 14.25 -18.12 -10.93
C ARG A 215 12.78 -18.53 -10.97
N SER A 216 12.47 -19.78 -10.68
CA SER A 216 11.10 -20.31 -10.76
C SER A 216 10.29 -20.00 -9.51
N LEU A 217 10.94 -19.90 -8.35
CA LEU A 217 10.33 -19.67 -7.03
C LEU A 217 10.94 -18.40 -6.38
N PRO A 218 10.54 -17.19 -6.84
CA PRO A 218 11.15 -15.92 -6.43
C PRO A 218 10.84 -15.48 -4.99
N ASN A 219 10.01 -16.23 -4.25
CA ASN A 219 9.70 -15.98 -2.83
C ASN A 219 10.38 -16.98 -1.86
N LEU A 220 11.03 -18.03 -2.39
CA LEU A 220 11.72 -19.05 -1.59
C LEU A 220 12.87 -18.43 -0.74
N MET A 221 12.87 -18.63 0.56
CA MET A 221 13.87 -18.07 1.49
C MET A 221 15.03 -19.05 1.78
N MET A 222 14.77 -20.36 1.71
CA MET A 222 15.76 -21.39 1.97
C MET A 222 15.65 -22.54 0.96
N LEU A 223 16.80 -23.01 0.48
CA LEU A 223 16.93 -24.16 -0.42
C LEU A 223 17.99 -25.11 0.15
N ASP A 224 17.62 -26.37 0.40
CA ASP A 224 18.51 -27.41 0.93
C ASP A 224 19.24 -26.98 2.21
N GLY A 225 18.49 -26.37 3.15
CA GLY A 225 19.05 -25.87 4.42
C GLY A 225 19.93 -24.63 4.29
N GLN A 226 20.16 -24.11 3.07
CA GLN A 226 20.93 -22.88 2.85
C GLN A 226 20.01 -21.69 2.62
N VAL A 227 20.19 -20.66 3.46
CA VAL A 227 19.51 -19.38 3.30
C VAL A 227 19.87 -18.78 1.94
N ILE A 228 18.84 -18.35 1.21
CA ILE A 228 19.00 -17.64 -0.06
C ILE A 228 19.21 -16.18 0.28
N ASP A 229 20.43 -15.70 0.10
CA ASP A 229 20.72 -14.28 0.15
C ASP A 229 20.08 -13.59 -1.07
N ARG A 230 18.83 -13.16 -0.89
CA ARG A 230 18.24 -12.16 -1.75
C ARG A 230 18.56 -10.82 -1.13
N ALA A 231 19.15 -9.93 -1.91
CA ALA A 231 19.06 -8.52 -1.63
C ALA A 231 17.56 -8.21 -1.48
N LEU A 232 17.07 -8.15 -0.25
CA LEU A 232 15.69 -7.82 0.08
C LEU A 232 15.34 -6.54 -0.69
N LEU A 233 14.07 -6.36 -1.05
CA LEU A 233 13.59 -5.05 -1.46
C LEU A 233 13.79 -4.10 -0.26
N ARG A 234 14.97 -3.47 -0.19
CA ARG A 234 15.38 -2.56 0.86
C ARG A 234 14.84 -1.19 0.48
N LEU A 235 13.77 -0.77 1.13
CA LEU A 235 13.44 0.65 1.14
C LEU A 235 14.36 1.34 2.14
N PRO A 236 14.90 2.51 1.80
CA PRO A 236 15.61 3.33 2.77
C PRO A 236 14.70 3.62 3.97
N ASN A 237 15.25 3.55 5.18
CA ASN A 237 14.61 3.97 6.41
C ASN A 237 14.26 5.46 6.27
N PRO A 238 12.96 5.84 6.26
CA PRO A 238 12.61 7.25 6.25
C PRO A 238 12.99 7.84 7.60
N VAL A 239 13.94 8.78 7.61
CA VAL A 239 14.34 9.54 8.80
C VAL A 239 13.93 11.02 8.63
N PRO A 240 13.57 11.73 9.71
CA PRO A 240 13.23 13.14 9.63
C PRO A 240 14.39 13.97 9.07
N ALA A 241 14.06 14.99 8.29
CA ALA A 241 15.02 15.94 7.76
C ALA A 241 15.77 16.64 8.89
N THR A 242 17.11 16.63 8.80
CA THR A 242 17.96 17.44 9.68
C THR A 242 18.14 18.81 9.04
N LEU A 243 17.64 19.86 9.69
CA LEU A 243 17.67 21.22 9.19
C LEU A 243 18.70 22.06 9.95
N ASN A 244 19.43 22.91 9.23
CA ASN A 244 20.32 23.92 9.81
C ASN A 244 19.57 25.21 10.15
N GLU A 245 20.22 26.10 10.89
CA GLU A 245 19.66 27.40 11.33
C GLU A 245 19.10 28.25 10.18
N MET A 246 19.78 28.29 9.03
CA MET A 246 19.29 29.07 7.88
C MET A 246 17.99 28.48 7.30
N GLN A 247 17.92 27.15 7.20
CA GLN A 247 16.72 26.45 6.75
C GLN A 247 15.56 26.68 7.73
N VAL A 248 15.83 26.61 9.04
CA VAL A 248 14.84 26.93 10.09
C VAL A 248 14.37 28.38 9.98
N GLY A 249 15.27 29.33 9.69
CA GLY A 249 14.92 30.73 9.48
C GLY A 249 13.91 30.94 8.33
N VAL A 250 14.09 30.22 7.21
CA VAL A 250 13.14 30.24 6.08
C VAL A 250 11.77 29.68 6.49
N LEU A 251 11.75 28.59 7.26
CA LEU A 251 10.51 28.00 7.75
C LEU A 251 9.76 28.95 8.70
N ARG A 252 10.45 29.62 9.63
CA ARG A 252 9.87 30.64 10.52
C ARG A 252 9.27 31.80 9.73
N PHE A 253 9.95 32.25 8.67
CA PHE A 253 9.41 33.27 7.77
C PHE A 253 8.09 32.83 7.13
N LEU A 254 8.03 31.61 6.59
CA LEU A 254 6.82 31.06 5.97
C LEU A 254 5.70 30.87 6.99
N GLU A 255 6.02 30.35 8.18
CA GLU A 255 5.06 30.17 9.26
C GLU A 255 4.40 31.51 9.65
N ALA A 256 5.20 32.54 9.93
CA ALA A 256 4.71 33.84 10.37
C ALA A 256 4.02 34.63 9.25
N SER A 257 4.60 34.64 8.03
CA SER A 257 4.17 35.56 6.97
C SER A 257 3.12 34.95 6.04
N LEU A 258 3.12 33.62 5.86
CA LEU A 258 2.22 32.94 4.94
C LEU A 258 1.12 32.20 5.70
N PHE A 259 1.48 31.30 6.61
CA PHE A 259 0.51 30.42 7.26
C PHE A 259 -0.29 31.13 8.36
N ALA A 260 0.36 31.87 9.25
CA ALA A 260 -0.32 32.61 10.31
C ALA A 260 -1.22 33.72 9.74
N THR A 261 -0.74 34.45 8.72
CA THR A 261 -1.54 35.46 8.00
C THR A 261 -2.76 34.85 7.32
N THR A 262 -2.61 33.71 6.66
CA THR A 262 -3.73 32.96 6.06
C THR A 262 -4.71 32.49 7.13
N ALA A 263 -4.21 31.97 8.26
CA ALA A 263 -5.05 31.49 9.35
C ALA A 263 -5.82 32.61 10.08
N ALA A 264 -5.29 33.83 10.07
CA ALA A 264 -5.95 35.05 10.55
C ALA A 264 -6.95 35.63 9.54
N GLY A 265 -7.03 35.10 8.32
CA GLY A 265 -7.91 35.61 7.26
C GLY A 265 -7.44 36.92 6.62
N ASN A 266 -6.19 37.34 6.87
CA ASN A 266 -5.62 38.60 6.40
C ASN A 266 -5.02 38.45 4.99
N TYR A 267 -5.84 38.07 4.01
CA TYR A 267 -5.35 37.80 2.65
C TYR A 267 -4.78 39.03 1.96
N ASP A 268 -5.25 40.24 2.29
CA ASP A 268 -4.76 41.48 1.69
C ASP A 268 -3.27 41.72 1.99
N THR A 269 -2.79 41.31 3.18
CA THR A 269 -1.37 41.46 3.54
C THR A 269 -0.48 40.42 2.89
N LEU A 270 -1.03 39.28 2.42
CA LEU A 270 -0.27 38.26 1.70
C LEU A 270 0.31 38.78 0.38
N VAL A 271 -0.26 39.84 -0.20
CA VAL A 271 0.27 40.49 -1.41
C VAL A 271 1.74 40.89 -1.24
N ASN A 272 2.18 41.22 -0.02
CA ASN A 272 3.55 41.62 0.28
C ASN A 272 4.51 40.43 0.47
N VAL A 273 3.98 39.21 0.64
CA VAL A 273 4.78 37.98 0.76
C VAL A 273 5.20 37.48 -0.62
N TYR A 274 4.42 37.77 -1.64
CA TYR A 274 4.67 37.35 -3.01
C TYR A 274 5.45 38.40 -3.81
N SER A 275 6.39 37.92 -4.63
CA SER A 275 7.08 38.75 -5.62
C SER A 275 6.11 39.32 -6.67
N PRO A 276 6.43 40.44 -7.34
CA PRO A 276 5.55 41.06 -8.34
C PRO A 276 5.11 40.10 -9.45
N ASN A 277 5.98 39.17 -9.86
CA ASN A 277 5.75 38.19 -10.92
C ASN A 277 5.43 36.79 -10.39
N ALA A 278 5.00 36.69 -9.13
CA ALA A 278 4.75 35.40 -8.51
C ALA A 278 3.75 34.54 -9.28
N VAL A 279 3.96 33.23 -9.28
CA VAL A 279 3.11 32.25 -9.95
C VAL A 279 2.53 31.30 -8.91
N VAL A 280 1.20 31.18 -8.88
CA VAL A 280 0.50 30.26 -7.97
C VAL A 280 -0.37 29.29 -8.75
N SER A 281 -0.34 28.02 -8.35
CA SER A 281 -1.25 27.01 -8.88
C SER A 281 -1.65 26.00 -7.81
N VAL A 282 -2.88 25.49 -7.94
CA VAL A 282 -3.47 24.55 -6.98
C VAL A 282 -3.90 23.31 -7.74
N SER A 283 -3.41 22.16 -7.32
CA SER A 283 -3.68 20.85 -7.90
C SER A 283 -4.30 19.93 -6.84
N ARG A 284 -4.89 18.83 -7.30
CA ARG A 284 -5.55 17.87 -6.42
C ARG A 284 -5.45 16.44 -6.94
N SER A 285 -5.51 15.48 -6.03
CA SER A 285 -5.87 14.10 -6.34
C SER A 285 -7.36 14.00 -6.67
N ASP A 286 -7.83 12.79 -6.94
CA ASP A 286 -9.26 12.50 -6.97
C ASP A 286 -9.84 12.78 -5.56
N GLU A 287 -10.85 13.66 -5.51
CA GLU A 287 -11.61 14.02 -4.29
C GLU A 287 -10.81 14.48 -3.05
N PRO A 288 -10.05 15.60 -3.10
CA PRO A 288 -9.24 16.07 -1.97
C PRO A 288 -10.09 16.54 -0.76
N LEU A 289 -11.33 16.95 -1.03
CA LEU A 289 -12.32 17.38 -0.06
C LEU A 289 -13.47 16.37 -0.08
N PRO A 290 -13.89 15.83 1.08
CA PRO A 290 -15.00 14.87 1.14
C PRO A 290 -16.25 15.40 0.44
N SER A 291 -16.91 14.54 -0.32
CA SER A 291 -18.11 14.92 -1.07
C SER A 291 -19.34 15.12 -0.17
N TYR A 292 -19.32 14.47 1.00
CA TYR A 292 -20.34 14.48 2.04
C TYR A 292 -19.76 14.99 3.37
N LEU A 293 -20.65 15.52 4.22
CA LEU A 293 -20.34 15.91 5.59
C LEU A 293 -20.20 14.67 6.48
N PRO A 294 -19.04 14.41 7.12
CA PRO A 294 -18.90 13.36 8.12
C PRO A 294 -19.88 13.60 9.25
N MET A 295 -20.68 12.59 9.61
CA MET A 295 -21.68 12.68 10.68
C MET A 295 -21.16 12.06 11.98
N ASP A 296 -19.97 12.48 12.41
CA ASP A 296 -19.29 11.92 13.58
C ASP A 296 -18.87 13.00 14.59
N ALA A 297 -18.58 12.56 15.82
CA ALA A 297 -18.07 13.44 16.86
C ALA A 297 -16.64 13.93 16.59
N LYS A 298 -15.85 13.22 15.78
CA LYS A 298 -14.44 13.55 15.49
C LYS A 298 -14.30 14.83 14.65
N HIS A 299 -15.32 15.16 13.86
CA HIS A 299 -15.39 16.37 13.04
C HIS A 299 -16.34 17.41 13.65
N ASN A 300 -16.75 17.26 14.91
CA ASN A 300 -17.74 18.10 15.59
C ASN A 300 -19.08 18.19 14.84
N CYS A 301 -19.46 17.13 14.12
CA CYS A 301 -20.64 17.11 13.26
C CYS A 301 -21.81 16.26 13.79
N GLY A 302 -21.58 15.43 14.82
CA GLY A 302 -22.55 14.47 15.32
C GLY A 302 -23.85 15.07 15.87
N SER A 303 -23.79 16.27 16.47
CA SER A 303 -24.93 16.95 17.11
C SER A 303 -25.61 18.01 16.23
N LEU A 304 -25.20 18.16 14.96
CA LEU A 304 -25.70 19.23 14.09
C LEU A 304 -27.16 19.00 13.69
N ASN A 305 -27.97 20.06 13.65
CA ASN A 305 -29.33 20.00 13.10
C ASN A 305 -29.31 19.99 11.55
N SER A 306 -30.45 19.63 10.93
CA SER A 306 -30.56 19.50 9.46
C SER A 306 -30.25 20.80 8.69
N ALA A 307 -30.65 21.95 9.22
CA ALA A 307 -30.42 23.25 8.60
C ALA A 307 -28.93 23.61 8.58
N THR A 308 -28.24 23.43 9.72
CA THR A 308 -26.79 23.65 9.83
C THR A 308 -26.01 22.71 8.91
N ARG A 309 -26.38 21.42 8.85
CA ARG A 309 -25.76 20.46 7.92
C ARG A 309 -25.89 20.91 6.46
N SER A 310 -27.07 21.39 6.08
CA SER A 310 -27.34 21.87 4.72
C SER A 310 -26.52 23.11 4.38
N ALA A 311 -26.36 24.04 5.34
CA ALA A 311 -25.53 25.21 5.19
C ALA A 311 -24.04 24.86 5.01
N ILE A 312 -23.50 23.98 5.86
CA ILE A 312 -22.12 23.49 5.75
C ILE A 312 -21.90 22.81 4.39
N ALA A 313 -22.78 21.89 4.01
CA ALA A 313 -22.67 21.20 2.73
C ALA A 313 -22.65 22.16 1.53
N SER A 314 -23.46 23.23 1.59
CA SER A 314 -23.51 24.28 0.57
C SER A 314 -22.20 25.08 0.51
N ASP A 315 -21.65 25.50 1.66
CA ASP A 315 -20.40 26.27 1.72
C ASP A 315 -19.20 25.45 1.22
N PHE A 316 -19.13 24.16 1.56
CA PHE A 316 -18.08 23.26 1.03
C PHE A 316 -18.27 22.91 -0.45
N ALA A 317 -19.53 22.84 -0.94
CA ALA A 317 -19.79 22.72 -2.37
C ALA A 317 -19.35 23.99 -3.13
N TYR A 318 -19.52 25.18 -2.53
CA TYR A 318 -19.01 26.43 -3.08
C TYR A 318 -17.48 26.45 -3.11
N LEU A 319 -16.81 26.12 -2.01
CA LEU A 319 -15.34 26.02 -1.93
C LEU A 319 -14.79 25.13 -3.07
N ARG A 320 -15.33 23.91 -3.22
CA ARG A 320 -14.91 22.95 -4.25
C ARG A 320 -15.01 23.50 -5.67
N LYS A 321 -16.03 24.32 -5.96
CA LYS A 321 -16.25 24.93 -7.28
C LYS A 321 -15.35 26.14 -7.52
N ARG A 322 -14.97 26.86 -6.46
CA ARG A 322 -14.27 28.14 -6.59
C ARG A 322 -12.77 28.00 -6.73
N VAL A 323 -12.16 26.99 -6.11
CA VAL A 323 -10.72 26.75 -6.23
C VAL A 323 -10.34 26.52 -7.70
N PRO A 324 -9.37 27.27 -8.25
CA PRO A 324 -8.93 27.14 -9.62
C PRO A 324 -8.04 25.89 -9.80
N TRP A 325 -8.65 24.71 -9.85
CA TRP A 325 -7.94 23.43 -9.94
C TRP A 325 -7.14 23.29 -11.22
N ARG A 326 -5.87 22.94 -11.10
CA ARG A 326 -4.94 22.69 -12.21
C ARG A 326 -4.47 21.24 -12.19
N ASN A 327 -4.75 20.50 -13.25
CA ASN A 327 -4.24 19.15 -13.45
C ASN A 327 -4.09 18.87 -14.95
N LEU A 328 -2.86 19.02 -15.46
CA LEU A 328 -2.56 18.86 -16.89
C LEU A 328 -2.67 17.41 -17.38
N HIS A 329 -2.63 16.44 -16.48
CA HIS A 329 -2.78 15.04 -16.85
C HIS A 329 -4.21 14.76 -17.33
N ASN A 330 -5.21 15.35 -16.67
CA ASN A 330 -6.62 15.08 -16.91
C ASN A 330 -7.36 16.23 -17.63
N ASP A 331 -6.86 17.47 -17.55
CA ASP A 331 -7.47 18.66 -18.14
C ASP A 331 -6.42 19.65 -18.65
N VAL A 332 -6.13 19.62 -19.95
CA VAL A 332 -5.21 20.57 -20.60
C VAL A 332 -5.73 22.02 -20.53
N HIS A 333 -7.06 22.22 -20.49
CA HIS A 333 -7.64 23.57 -20.38
C HIS A 333 -7.39 24.21 -19.01
N SER A 334 -7.01 23.41 -18.00
CA SER A 334 -6.61 23.89 -16.68
C SER A 334 -5.31 24.70 -16.68
N LEU A 335 -4.60 24.81 -17.81
CA LEU A 335 -3.48 25.76 -17.99
C LEU A 335 -3.85 27.20 -17.65
N ARG A 336 -5.12 27.60 -17.87
CA ARG A 336 -5.61 28.94 -17.52
C ARG A 336 -5.75 29.17 -16.00
N ASN A 337 -5.76 28.09 -15.21
CA ASN A 337 -5.94 28.13 -13.76
C ASN A 337 -4.60 28.37 -13.03
N VAL A 338 -3.78 29.25 -13.60
CA VAL A 338 -2.52 29.72 -13.03
C VAL A 338 -2.68 31.19 -12.70
N SER A 339 -2.40 31.54 -11.45
CA SER A 339 -2.44 32.91 -10.98
C SER A 339 -1.09 33.57 -11.17
N LEU A 340 -1.09 34.65 -11.96
CA LEU A 340 0.11 35.43 -12.28
C LEU A 340 0.07 36.78 -11.54
N GLY A 341 1.13 37.03 -10.79
CA GLY A 341 1.35 38.21 -9.98
C GLY A 341 0.78 38.10 -8.56
N ARG A 342 1.40 38.83 -7.62
CA ARG A 342 1.10 38.82 -6.18
C ARG A 342 -0.37 39.06 -5.80
N ALA A 343 -1.09 39.90 -6.54
CA ALA A 343 -2.51 40.15 -6.27
C ALA A 343 -3.38 38.91 -6.56
N LYS A 344 -3.13 38.24 -7.69
CA LYS A 344 -3.83 37.00 -8.04
C LYS A 344 -3.39 35.83 -7.15
N ALA A 345 -2.12 35.80 -6.73
CA ALA A 345 -1.61 34.86 -5.75
C ALA A 345 -2.39 34.93 -4.42
N SER A 346 -2.51 36.13 -3.84
CA SER A 346 -3.32 36.37 -2.64
C SER A 346 -4.79 35.98 -2.85
N LEU A 347 -5.39 36.34 -3.98
CA LEU A 347 -6.77 35.98 -4.30
C LEU A 347 -6.96 34.45 -4.36
N THR A 348 -6.04 33.71 -4.98
CA THR A 348 -6.11 32.25 -5.01
C THR A 348 -6.01 31.64 -3.61
N LEU A 349 -5.15 32.17 -2.73
CA LEU A 349 -5.13 31.73 -1.33
C LEU A 349 -6.43 32.08 -0.60
N LYS A 350 -7.03 33.25 -0.86
CA LYS A 350 -8.35 33.61 -0.34
C LYS A 350 -9.41 32.60 -0.80
N GLU A 351 -9.38 32.18 -2.05
CA GLU A 351 -10.32 31.18 -2.60
C GLU A 351 -10.12 29.79 -1.98
N ILE A 352 -8.88 29.33 -1.79
CA ILE A 352 -8.58 28.09 -1.04
C ILE A 352 -9.03 28.22 0.42
N GLY A 353 -8.88 29.41 1.00
CA GLY A 353 -9.27 29.73 2.37
C GLY A 353 -10.77 29.76 2.66
N GLY A 354 -11.62 29.58 1.64
CA GLY A 354 -13.07 29.67 1.77
C GLY A 354 -13.68 31.01 1.35
N GLY A 355 -12.86 31.96 0.92
CA GLY A 355 -13.31 33.23 0.36
C GLY A 355 -14.03 34.10 1.38
N GLU A 356 -15.21 34.59 1.02
CA GLU A 356 -16.03 35.47 1.87
C GLU A 356 -17.04 34.71 2.72
N LYS A 357 -17.03 33.37 2.64
CA LYS A 357 -17.96 32.48 3.33
C LYS A 357 -17.58 32.28 4.80
N CYS A 358 -18.41 31.47 5.45
CA CYS A 358 -18.33 31.07 6.85
C CYS A 358 -17.21 30.04 7.06
N LEU A 359 -16.03 30.26 6.50
CA LEU A 359 -14.90 29.33 6.56
C LEU A 359 -13.66 30.08 7.01
N SER A 360 -12.93 29.50 7.96
CA SER A 360 -11.57 29.91 8.29
C SER A 360 -10.64 28.72 8.14
N VAL A 361 -9.35 28.97 7.93
CA VAL A 361 -8.36 27.91 7.77
C VAL A 361 -7.34 27.88 8.89
N SER A 362 -6.86 26.69 9.22
CA SER A 362 -5.63 26.51 10.00
C SER A 362 -4.78 25.42 9.35
N HIS A 363 -3.50 25.40 9.71
CA HIS A 363 -2.55 24.45 9.15
C HIS A 363 -1.86 23.71 10.28
N GLU A 364 -1.63 22.42 10.07
CA GLU A 364 -0.75 21.57 10.86
C GLU A 364 0.43 21.21 9.94
N LEU A 365 1.61 21.73 10.25
CA LEU A 365 2.81 21.48 9.45
C LEU A 365 3.48 20.19 9.92
N ASN A 366 3.88 19.35 8.97
CA ASN A 366 4.74 18.22 9.25
C ASN A 366 6.17 18.73 9.49
N SER A 367 6.87 18.13 10.46
CA SER A 367 8.26 18.50 10.80
C SER A 367 9.27 18.17 9.71
N ASN A 368 8.94 17.28 8.77
CA ASN A 368 9.83 16.83 7.69
C ASN A 368 9.76 17.74 6.46
N ALA A 369 10.06 19.02 6.64
CA ALA A 369 10.19 19.95 5.53
C ALA A 369 11.52 19.73 4.78
N ASN A 370 11.51 19.94 3.46
CA ASN A 370 12.72 19.98 2.65
C ASN A 370 13.02 21.43 2.26
N VAL A 371 14.23 21.91 2.54
CA VAL A 371 14.67 23.28 2.24
C VAL A 371 16.02 23.24 1.53
N ILE A 372 16.06 23.65 0.26
CA ILE A 372 17.26 23.58 -0.57
C ILE A 372 17.63 24.98 -1.06
N PHE A 373 18.86 25.40 -0.80
CA PHE A 373 19.42 26.63 -1.35
C PHE A 373 20.15 26.35 -2.66
N LEU A 374 19.71 27.00 -3.73
CA LEU A 374 20.32 26.99 -5.06
C LEU A 374 21.08 28.30 -5.24
N SER A 375 22.38 28.26 -4.99
CA SER A 375 23.28 29.43 -5.08
C SER A 375 24.35 29.29 -6.17
N GLN A 376 24.71 28.06 -6.57
CA GLN A 376 25.72 27.83 -7.60
C GLN A 376 25.18 28.21 -8.98
N ASN A 377 25.91 29.08 -9.69
CA ASN A 377 25.57 29.56 -11.04
C ASN A 377 24.23 30.31 -11.15
N MET A 378 23.70 30.82 -10.04
CA MET A 378 22.46 31.59 -10.00
C MET A 378 22.76 33.09 -9.84
N SER A 379 22.11 33.93 -10.64
CA SER A 379 22.23 35.39 -10.53
C SER A 379 21.59 35.96 -9.25
N VAL A 380 20.64 35.22 -8.67
CA VAL A 380 19.98 35.52 -7.40
C VAL A 380 19.83 34.21 -6.61
N PRO A 381 20.16 34.18 -5.31
CA PRO A 381 19.93 32.98 -4.49
C PRO A 381 18.46 32.57 -4.50
N ILE A 382 18.19 31.32 -4.87
CA ILE A 382 16.85 30.74 -4.82
C ILE A 382 16.80 29.72 -3.69
N CYS A 383 15.76 29.79 -2.86
CA CYS A 383 15.45 28.75 -1.89
C CYS A 383 14.22 27.98 -2.37
N VAL A 384 14.32 26.66 -2.49
CA VAL A 384 13.17 25.80 -2.80
C VAL A 384 12.77 25.09 -1.51
N VAL A 385 11.51 25.26 -1.12
CA VAL A 385 10.94 24.66 0.08
C VAL A 385 9.82 23.73 -0.32
N THR A 386 9.82 22.50 0.20
CA THR A 386 8.67 21.60 0.13
C THR A 386 8.17 21.32 1.53
N LEU A 387 6.89 21.60 1.75
CA LEU A 387 6.19 21.42 3.01
C LEU A 387 5.11 20.36 2.84
N HIS A 388 4.99 19.52 3.86
CA HIS A 388 3.92 18.55 3.98
C HIS A 388 3.07 18.92 5.18
N GLY A 389 1.76 18.69 5.14
CA GLY A 389 0.93 19.02 6.28
C GLY A 389 -0.55 18.75 6.05
N ARG A 390 -1.36 19.29 6.94
CA ARG A 390 -2.83 19.26 6.85
C ARG A 390 -3.37 20.67 6.89
N ILE A 391 -4.38 20.90 6.06
CA ILE A 391 -5.18 22.11 6.09
C ILE A 391 -6.55 21.75 6.68
N PHE A 392 -7.01 22.57 7.61
CA PHE A 392 -8.30 22.44 8.26
C PHE A 392 -9.18 23.61 7.83
N TRP A 393 -10.37 23.32 7.31
CA TRP A 393 -11.40 24.32 7.08
C TRP A 393 -12.41 24.24 8.21
N HIS A 394 -12.44 25.27 9.04
CA HIS A 394 -13.35 25.45 10.17
C HIS A 394 -14.58 26.22 9.71
N TRP A 395 -15.77 25.66 9.93
CA TRP A 395 -17.02 26.32 9.59
C TRP A 395 -17.46 27.27 10.71
N CYS A 396 -17.41 28.57 10.42
CA CYS A 396 -17.70 29.67 11.34
C CYS A 396 -18.80 30.57 10.74
N PRO A 397 -20.08 30.35 11.06
CA PRO A 397 -21.18 31.14 10.49
C PRO A 397 -21.06 32.61 10.86
N LYS A 398 -21.07 33.50 9.85
CA LYS A 398 -21.17 34.94 10.07
C LYS A 398 -22.59 35.26 10.55
N ALA A 399 -22.71 35.60 11.84
CA ALA A 399 -23.90 36.03 12.59
C ALA A 399 -24.58 34.98 13.50
N SER A 400 -24.00 34.81 14.70
CA SER A 400 -24.67 35.23 15.94
C SER A 400 -23.58 35.57 16.97
N VAL A 401 -23.78 36.62 17.75
CA VAL A 401 -22.86 37.05 18.83
C VAL A 401 -22.56 35.90 19.83
N ALA A 402 -23.43 34.89 19.87
CA ALA A 402 -23.28 33.69 20.70
C ALA A 402 -22.27 32.65 20.15
N MET A 403 -21.95 32.65 18.85
CA MET A 403 -20.98 31.70 18.24
C MET A 403 -19.58 32.29 18.04
N GLU A 404 -19.39 33.60 18.20
CA GLU A 404 -18.04 34.19 18.32
C GLU A 404 -17.31 33.70 19.59
N ALA A 405 -18.05 33.15 20.56
CA ALA A 405 -17.52 32.57 21.79
C ALA A 405 -17.19 31.07 21.70
N THR A 406 -17.50 30.39 20.59
CA THR A 406 -17.20 28.96 20.43
C THR A 406 -15.71 28.78 20.14
N ALA A 407 -15.01 28.00 20.96
CA ALA A 407 -13.59 27.77 20.75
C ALA A 407 -13.36 27.09 19.38
N ARG A 408 -12.28 27.47 18.67
CA ARG A 408 -11.94 26.92 17.33
C ARG A 408 -11.89 25.38 17.29
N ASN A 409 -11.66 24.74 18.43
CA ASN A 409 -11.58 23.28 18.54
C ASN A 409 -12.96 22.59 18.58
N GLU A 410 -14.04 23.35 18.73
CA GLU A 410 -15.41 22.84 18.88
C GLU A 410 -16.27 23.07 17.62
N VAL A 411 -15.76 23.83 16.65
CA VAL A 411 -16.50 24.09 15.41
C VAL A 411 -16.40 22.89 14.44
N PRO A 412 -17.44 22.66 13.62
CA PRO A 412 -17.36 21.67 12.55
C PRO A 412 -16.21 21.96 11.60
N PHE A 413 -15.45 20.94 11.24
CA PHE A 413 -14.31 21.11 10.34
C PHE A 413 -14.16 19.97 9.33
N PHE A 414 -13.47 20.28 8.25
CA PHE A 414 -12.93 19.29 7.31
C PHE A 414 -11.42 19.43 7.21
N SER A 415 -10.74 18.33 6.93
CA SER A 415 -9.30 18.31 6.72
C SER A 415 -8.93 17.61 5.42
N CYS A 416 -7.84 18.05 4.82
CA CYS A 416 -7.13 17.30 3.79
C CYS A 416 -5.63 17.40 4.02
N CYS A 417 -4.86 16.46 3.48
CA CYS A 417 -3.41 16.61 3.43
C CYS A 417 -3.03 17.57 2.30
N PHE A 418 -1.92 18.27 2.48
CA PHE A 418 -1.31 19.07 1.43
C PHE A 418 0.18 18.77 1.29
N ASP A 419 0.65 18.90 0.05
CA ASP A 419 2.06 18.95 -0.32
C ASP A 419 2.27 20.28 -1.05
N ARG A 420 3.07 21.18 -0.48
CA ARG A 420 3.24 22.55 -0.97
C ARG A 420 4.70 22.83 -1.29
N THR A 421 4.99 23.15 -2.54
CA THR A 421 6.34 23.51 -3.00
C THR A 421 6.40 25.00 -3.34
N LEU A 422 7.33 25.69 -2.70
CA LEU A 422 7.57 27.11 -2.81
C LEU A 422 8.96 27.36 -3.37
N SER A 423 9.10 28.30 -4.29
CA SER A 423 10.38 28.91 -4.63
C SER A 423 10.42 30.31 -4.06
N LEU A 424 11.39 30.59 -3.20
CA LEU A 424 11.63 31.89 -2.60
C LEU A 424 12.86 32.52 -3.22
N VAL A 425 12.81 33.83 -3.37
CA VAL A 425 13.94 34.67 -3.76
C VAL A 425 14.22 35.65 -2.64
N LEU A 426 15.51 35.85 -2.36
CA LEU A 426 15.95 36.87 -1.44
C LEU A 426 15.99 38.22 -2.18
N ASP A 427 15.57 39.29 -1.51
CA ASP A 427 15.71 40.64 -2.05
C ASP A 427 17.18 41.02 -2.31
N THR A 428 17.40 42.07 -3.09
CA THR A 428 18.74 42.54 -3.45
C THR A 428 19.55 43.02 -2.24
N SER A 429 18.90 43.38 -1.14
CA SER A 429 19.53 43.76 0.13
C SER A 429 19.87 42.56 1.02
N GLY A 430 19.45 41.34 0.66
CA GLY A 430 19.69 40.14 1.45
C GLY A 430 18.85 40.05 2.73
N SER A 431 17.84 40.90 2.89
CA SER A 431 17.11 41.15 4.13
C SER A 431 15.75 40.46 4.20
N SER A 432 15.09 40.20 3.07
CA SER A 432 13.73 39.66 3.07
C SER A 432 13.50 38.62 1.98
N TRP A 433 12.74 37.60 2.34
CA TRP A 433 12.29 36.56 1.42
C TRP A 433 10.99 36.98 0.75
N SER A 434 10.84 36.63 -0.53
CA SER A 434 9.56 36.72 -1.23
C SER A 434 9.28 35.44 -2.03
N VAL A 435 8.01 35.06 -2.11
CA VAL A 435 7.58 33.86 -2.83
C VAL A 435 7.47 34.16 -4.33
N HIS A 436 8.18 33.40 -5.14
CA HIS A 436 8.16 33.49 -6.61
C HIS A 436 7.28 32.41 -7.24
N ASN A 437 7.36 31.17 -6.78
CA ASN A 437 6.48 30.09 -7.23
C ASN A 437 5.83 29.44 -6.03
N ASP A 438 4.55 29.07 -6.16
CA ASP A 438 3.79 28.39 -5.12
C ASP A 438 2.86 27.36 -5.74
N MET A 439 3.18 26.10 -5.50
CA MET A 439 2.43 24.95 -5.99
C MET A 439 1.84 24.22 -4.80
N ILE A 440 0.51 24.15 -4.75
CA ILE A 440 -0.21 23.45 -3.70
C ILE A 440 -0.83 22.19 -4.31
N PHE A 441 -0.57 21.03 -3.73
CA PHE A 441 -1.25 19.79 -4.05
C PHE A 441 -2.09 19.36 -2.86
N LEU A 442 -3.38 19.11 -3.07
CA LEU A 442 -4.31 18.66 -2.04
C LEU A 442 -4.72 17.21 -2.27
N ARG A 443 -4.77 16.41 -1.21
CA ARG A 443 -5.17 15.00 -1.27
C ARG A 443 -6.01 14.61 -0.04
N PRO A 444 -6.88 13.60 -0.14
CA PRO A 444 -7.74 13.21 0.96
C PRO A 444 -6.93 12.91 2.21
N ASP A 445 -7.49 13.32 3.35
CA ASP A 445 -7.04 12.89 4.66
C ASP A 445 -7.65 11.53 4.96
N HIS A 446 -7.06 10.48 4.37
CA HIS A 446 -7.37 9.10 4.73
C HIS A 446 -6.82 8.85 6.13
N LYS A 447 -7.57 9.26 7.16
CA LYS A 447 -7.22 8.98 8.55
C LYS A 447 -7.06 7.45 8.70
N LEU A 448 -5.81 6.99 8.81
CA LEU A 448 -5.50 5.65 9.31
C LEU A 448 -5.70 5.73 10.82
N PHE A 449 -6.77 5.13 11.32
CA PHE A 449 -6.94 4.99 12.76
C PHE A 449 -6.14 3.76 13.20
N LEU A 450 -5.38 3.90 14.29
CA LEU A 450 -4.79 2.76 14.97
C LEU A 450 -5.92 1.93 15.63
N GLU A 451 -5.66 0.65 15.95
CA GLU A 451 -6.66 -0.26 16.53
C GLU A 451 -7.26 0.26 17.85
N ASP A 452 -6.53 1.12 18.57
CA ASP A 452 -6.96 1.78 19.80
C ASP A 452 -7.81 3.04 19.56
N GLY A 453 -8.10 3.37 18.31
CA GLY A 453 -8.87 4.55 17.91
C GLY A 453 -8.07 5.85 17.88
N SER A 454 -6.78 5.82 18.20
CA SER A 454 -5.88 6.98 18.10
C SER A 454 -5.47 7.28 16.65
N PHE A 455 -4.94 8.49 16.43
CA PHE A 455 -4.49 8.91 15.11
C PHE A 455 -3.19 8.21 14.74
N SER A 456 -3.15 7.50 13.61
CA SER A 456 -1.86 7.11 13.03
C SER A 456 -1.19 8.35 12.41
N PRO A 457 0.12 8.57 12.63
CA PRO A 457 0.85 9.61 11.92
C PRO A 457 0.71 9.39 10.41
N THR A 458 0.49 10.48 9.67
CA THR A 458 0.28 10.44 8.21
C THR A 458 1.52 10.03 7.42
N ILE A 459 2.69 10.04 8.06
CA ILE A 459 3.98 9.65 7.52
C ILE A 459 4.68 8.80 8.56
N PHE A 460 5.15 7.63 8.13
CA PHE A 460 5.95 6.72 8.93
C PHE A 460 7.42 7.15 8.93
N PHE A 461 8.02 7.27 10.11
CA PHE A 461 9.46 7.40 10.26
C PHE A 461 10.07 6.18 10.98
N ALA A 462 11.25 5.78 10.51
CA ALA A 462 11.98 4.66 11.09
C ALA A 462 12.35 4.90 12.56
N ASN A 463 12.60 6.15 12.95
CA ASN A 463 12.98 6.52 14.32
C ASN A 463 11.78 6.82 15.25
N GLU A 464 10.54 6.50 14.86
CA GLU A 464 9.38 6.61 15.73
C GLU A 464 9.55 5.76 17.00
N SER A 465 9.23 6.34 18.16
CA SER A 465 9.53 5.75 19.47
C SER A 465 8.97 4.33 19.65
N GLN A 466 7.73 4.09 19.21
CA GLN A 466 7.09 2.78 19.28
C GLN A 466 7.82 1.75 18.42
N ARG A 467 8.17 2.13 17.19
CA ARG A 467 8.94 1.28 16.28
C ARG A 467 10.33 0.99 16.83
N VAL A 468 11.06 2.02 17.29
CA VAL A 468 12.38 1.87 17.91
C VAL A 468 12.33 0.87 19.06
N GLU A 469 11.29 0.94 19.90
CA GLU A 469 11.10 -0.01 21.00
C GLU A 469 10.82 -1.43 20.51
N THR A 470 9.97 -1.61 19.48
CA THR A 470 9.76 -2.92 18.85
C THR A 470 11.05 -3.51 18.29
N MET A 471 11.85 -2.69 17.60
CA MET A 471 13.12 -3.10 17.00
C MET A 471 14.16 -3.45 18.08
N ARG A 472 14.24 -2.66 19.15
CA ARG A 472 15.08 -2.92 20.32
C ARG A 472 14.73 -4.27 20.95
N ARG A 473 13.44 -4.52 21.23
CA ARG A 473 12.99 -5.79 21.80
C ARG A 473 13.27 -7.00 20.91
N ARG A 474 13.27 -6.81 19.59
CA ARG A 474 13.48 -7.88 18.63
C ARG A 474 14.95 -8.23 18.41
N TYR A 475 15.81 -7.22 18.24
CA TYR A 475 17.18 -7.42 17.78
C TYR A 475 18.25 -7.12 18.84
N LEU A 476 17.93 -6.31 19.86
CA LEU A 476 18.91 -5.77 20.79
C LEU A 476 18.30 -5.43 22.16
N GLN A 477 17.75 -6.45 22.83
CA GLN A 477 16.99 -6.28 24.09
C GLN A 477 17.79 -5.61 25.22
N GLN A 478 19.11 -5.74 25.18
CA GLN A 478 20.03 -5.21 26.20
C GLN A 478 20.43 -3.75 25.93
N ALA A 479 20.16 -3.22 24.74
CA ALA A 479 20.39 -1.81 24.44
C ALA A 479 19.34 -0.91 25.11
N THR A 480 19.72 0.33 25.38
CA THR A 480 18.78 1.40 25.72
C THR A 480 17.95 1.83 24.49
N HIS A 481 16.82 2.51 24.72
CA HIS A 481 15.98 3.05 23.64
C HIS A 481 16.76 4.00 22.73
N ASP A 482 17.56 4.90 23.32
CA ASP A 482 18.34 5.89 22.58
C ASP A 482 19.46 5.25 21.75
N VAL A 483 20.10 4.19 22.25
CA VAL A 483 21.09 3.42 21.47
C VAL A 483 20.43 2.79 20.24
N MET A 484 19.25 2.19 20.40
CA MET A 484 18.53 1.63 19.25
C MET A 484 18.10 2.70 18.25
N ARG A 485 17.66 3.88 18.75
CA ARG A 485 17.33 5.02 17.89
C ARG A 485 18.52 5.45 17.04
N ILE A 486 19.71 5.58 17.65
CA ILE A 486 20.95 5.92 16.94
C ILE A 486 21.28 4.90 15.85
N ILE A 487 21.14 3.60 16.14
CA ILE A 487 21.38 2.55 15.13
C ILE A 487 20.42 2.73 13.95
N VAL A 488 19.13 2.93 14.21
CA VAL A 488 18.12 3.12 13.15
C VAL A 488 18.40 4.38 12.32
N GLU A 489 18.80 5.48 12.96
CA GLU A 489 19.08 6.75 12.28
C GLU A 489 20.35 6.72 11.42
N ASN A 490 21.33 5.86 11.76
CA ASN A 490 22.60 5.74 11.05
C ASN A 490 22.65 4.53 10.10
N THR A 491 21.56 3.79 9.94
CA THR A 491 21.47 2.64 9.03
C THR A 491 20.46 2.92 7.92
N VAL A 492 20.84 2.59 6.69
CA VAL A 492 20.04 2.93 5.51
C VAL A 492 18.77 2.08 5.44
N SER A 493 18.75 0.87 6.00
CA SER A 493 17.56 0.01 6.02
C SER A 493 17.57 -0.92 7.22
N ASP A 494 16.43 -1.57 7.49
CA ASP A 494 16.35 -2.62 8.53
C ASP A 494 17.30 -3.80 8.28
N ALA A 495 17.58 -4.11 7.02
CA ALA A 495 18.56 -5.13 6.68
C ALA A 495 19.99 -4.69 7.03
N ASP A 496 20.33 -3.42 6.81
CA ASP A 496 21.64 -2.88 7.16
C ASP A 496 21.80 -2.76 8.68
N MET A 497 20.72 -2.42 9.39
CA MET A 497 20.68 -2.49 10.85
C MET A 497 20.93 -3.92 11.32
N GLN A 498 20.22 -4.91 10.80
CA GLN A 498 20.42 -6.29 11.20
C GLN A 498 21.85 -6.75 10.90
N ALA A 499 22.39 -6.42 9.72
CA ALA A 499 23.77 -6.74 9.34
C ALA A 499 24.81 -6.06 10.24
N PHE A 500 24.58 -4.80 10.64
CA PHE A 500 25.43 -4.13 11.63
C PHE A 500 25.41 -4.88 12.97
N VAL A 501 24.22 -5.26 13.45
CA VAL A 501 24.05 -5.95 14.74
C VAL A 501 24.70 -7.33 14.75
N THR A 502 24.41 -8.15 13.73
CA THR A 502 24.88 -9.55 13.70
C THR A 502 26.28 -9.70 13.11
N GLY A 503 26.71 -8.78 12.26
CA GLY A 503 27.96 -8.88 11.51
C GLY A 503 29.09 -7.99 12.00
N HIS A 504 28.80 -6.78 12.51
CA HIS A 504 29.83 -5.86 13.00
C HIS A 504 29.86 -5.82 14.52
N LEU A 505 28.75 -5.45 15.16
CA LEU A 505 28.66 -5.29 16.62
C LEU A 505 29.01 -6.59 17.35
N ALA A 506 28.54 -7.74 16.85
CA ALA A 506 28.84 -9.06 17.43
C ALA A 506 30.32 -9.47 17.35
N THR A 507 31.13 -8.81 16.51
CA THR A 507 32.57 -9.11 16.35
C THR A 507 33.48 -8.25 17.24
N LEU A 508 32.93 -7.24 17.90
CA LEU A 508 33.67 -6.36 18.80
C LEU A 508 33.93 -7.03 20.17
N PRO A 509 34.98 -6.60 20.89
CA PRO A 509 35.22 -7.03 22.27
C PRO A 509 34.01 -6.82 23.18
N ALA A 510 33.73 -7.78 24.07
CA ALA A 510 32.49 -7.82 24.87
C ALA A 510 32.33 -6.61 25.80
N ASP A 511 33.42 -6.11 26.36
CA ASP A 511 33.48 -4.88 27.17
C ASP A 511 33.10 -3.64 26.35
N ARG A 512 33.62 -3.55 25.13
CA ARG A 512 33.31 -2.47 24.18
C ARG A 512 31.86 -2.52 23.73
N VAL A 513 31.32 -3.71 23.49
CA VAL A 513 29.89 -3.90 23.17
C VAL A 513 29.04 -3.45 24.36
N GLN A 514 29.31 -3.93 25.57
CA GLN A 514 28.50 -3.60 26.75
C GLN A 514 28.49 -2.09 27.04
N ALA A 515 29.63 -1.41 26.87
CA ALA A 515 29.70 0.05 26.98
C ALA A 515 28.87 0.76 25.90
N ALA A 516 28.90 0.27 24.66
CA ALA A 516 28.11 0.84 23.56
C ALA A 516 26.60 0.62 23.72
N LEU A 517 26.17 -0.51 24.31
CA LEU A 517 24.76 -0.79 24.58
C LEU A 517 24.14 0.17 25.60
N ALA A 518 24.97 0.79 26.44
CA ALA A 518 24.56 1.76 27.45
C ALA A 518 24.75 3.23 27.02
N SER A 519 25.48 3.51 25.93
CA SER A 519 25.84 4.86 25.51
C SER A 519 25.59 5.09 24.02
N SER A 520 24.65 6.00 23.71
CA SER A 520 24.30 6.41 22.36
C SER A 520 25.48 7.05 21.62
N GLU A 521 26.31 7.83 22.32
CA GLU A 521 27.51 8.48 21.75
C GLU A 521 28.56 7.45 21.31
N LEU A 522 28.85 6.46 22.18
CA LEU A 522 29.78 5.39 21.85
C LEU A 522 29.26 4.54 20.69
N MET A 523 27.97 4.20 20.69
CA MET A 523 27.35 3.47 19.57
C MET A 523 27.47 4.25 18.26
N ALA A 524 27.19 5.57 18.26
CA ALA A 524 27.32 6.42 17.08
C ALA A 524 28.77 6.44 16.54
N SER A 525 29.77 6.40 17.42
CA SER A 525 31.18 6.32 17.01
C SER A 525 31.54 5.00 16.35
N ILE A 526 30.94 3.89 16.81
CA ILE A 526 31.17 2.55 16.27
C ILE A 526 30.53 2.41 14.89
N ILE A 527 29.30 2.91 14.70
CA ILE A 527 28.60 2.82 13.40
C ILE A 527 29.35 3.57 12.29
N LYS A 528 30.12 4.60 12.63
CA LYS A 528 30.88 5.41 11.67
C LYS A 528 32.25 4.83 11.31
N GLN A 529 32.70 3.77 11.99
CA GLN A 529 33.94 3.04 11.72
C GLN A 529 33.66 1.87 10.78
#